data_AF-A0A9K3Q2F8-F1
#
_entry.id   AF-A0A9K3Q2F8-F1
#
_cell.length_a   1.000
_cell.length_b   1.000
_cell.length_c   1.000
_cell.angle_alpha   90.00
_cell.angle_beta   90.00
_cell.angle_gamma   90.00
#
_symmetry.space_group_name_H-M   'P 1'
#
loop_
_entity.id
_entity.type
_entity.pdbx_description
1 polymer ?
#
loop_
_entity_poly.entity_id
_entity_poly.type
_entity_poly.pdbx_seq_one_letter_code
_entity_poly.pdbx_strand_id
1 'polypeptide(L)'
;MGAFLEWDPSHGIPLLRCCQGTNLVECVDRQYNTTFRHKAGIEMGDAQISERRHRHNLDMAQQVYRDFPKVGHYDTWKIDVLQKLVGQNTGKLLYPGWTCVSDYLETDESFVTVLLHTSDLHDKLLNRVQQLQEADDYNPKLSRDVKFSCNSWGVPLPFLPVMRRVEYRLFSQLMLNDLQKFDENRMSHLWIAHVNGQGIFPKLPVQLKKYHQHWERNRRIQDAMERAKSEIELMNSYLAKKVPMEFKDGSNTVEGAFAETDEEVELVDGEPGIGLGRELQHDDITPPAQQGNVVGNINRVHFNPQADSSNAPLPTGTKKIKKTYILALKKSLSKKLRGTDITENLSLRVCKAVFLMLENYLLEKRKNSTKNGRKVKPTKIQARICELFGISPPTYCAILSNYPKDRTSYDSGKLRDGRSGNKSAKETRIPDTFGVQIRFREFIRGKRAKRERVTARQVLDYLVSANIISVETGGME
;
A
#
# COMPACT_ATOMS: atom_id res chain seq x y z
N MET A 1 31.92 -0.48 11.20
CA MET A 1 31.15 -1.68 11.60
C MET A 1 31.96 -2.40 12.67
N GLY A 2 31.59 -2.24 13.94
CA GLY A 2 32.30 -2.89 15.05
C GLY A 2 31.57 -4.16 15.46
N ALA A 3 32.17 -5.32 15.29
CA ALA A 3 31.72 -6.53 15.98
C ALA A 3 32.35 -6.55 17.37
N PHE A 4 31.56 -6.81 18.41
CA PHE A 4 32.07 -7.05 19.75
C PHE A 4 32.21 -8.57 19.95
N LEU A 5 33.35 -8.98 20.52
CA LEU A 5 33.62 -10.37 20.88
C LEU A 5 33.24 -10.55 22.35
N GLU A 6 32.19 -11.31 22.61
CA GLU A 6 31.84 -11.75 23.96
C GLU A 6 32.36 -13.18 24.12
N TRP A 7 33.18 -13.44 25.15
CA TRP A 7 33.84 -14.73 25.32
C TRP A 7 32.92 -15.72 26.05
N ASP A 8 32.66 -16.88 25.46
CA ASP A 8 31.91 -17.96 26.11
C ASP A 8 32.87 -18.98 26.76
N PRO A 9 32.98 -19.04 28.10
CA PRO A 9 33.87 -19.98 28.78
C PRO A 9 33.51 -21.45 28.58
N SER A 10 32.25 -21.78 28.26
CA SER A 10 31.82 -23.18 28.15
C SER A 10 32.14 -23.82 26.80
N HIS A 11 32.42 -23.02 25.77
CA HIS A 11 32.77 -23.51 24.43
C HIS A 11 34.14 -23.03 23.95
N GLY A 12 34.80 -22.09 24.64
CA GLY A 12 36.13 -21.59 24.28
C GLY A 12 36.18 -20.80 22.97
N ILE A 13 35.02 -20.41 22.42
CA ILE A 13 34.90 -19.69 21.15
C ILE A 13 34.26 -18.32 21.43
N PRO A 14 34.81 -17.22 20.89
CA PRO A 14 34.18 -15.93 21.01
C PRO A 14 32.89 -15.88 20.19
N LEU A 15 31.79 -15.50 20.84
CA LEU A 15 30.53 -15.25 20.15
C LEU A 15 30.67 -13.97 19.33
N LEU A 16 30.71 -14.13 18.00
CA LEU A 16 30.64 -13.00 17.06
C LEU A 16 29.23 -12.43 17.08
N ARG A 17 29.08 -11.23 17.66
CA ARG A 17 27.83 -10.47 17.58
C ARG A 17 27.97 -9.29 16.63
N CYS A 18 26.97 -9.11 15.77
CA CYS A 18 26.82 -7.91 14.94
C CYS A 18 26.31 -6.75 15.80
N CYS A 19 26.81 -5.54 15.57
CA CYS A 19 26.33 -4.31 16.22
C CYS A 19 24.93 -3.87 15.74
N GLN A 20 24.52 -4.29 14.54
CA GLN A 20 23.11 -4.25 14.17
C GLN A 20 22.46 -5.46 14.83
N GLY A 21 21.45 -5.20 15.66
CA GLY A 21 20.76 -6.21 16.45
C GLY A 21 20.57 -7.50 15.65
N THR A 22 20.78 -8.64 16.31
CA THR A 22 20.55 -9.94 15.71
C THR A 22 19.18 -9.95 15.00
N ASN A 23 19.04 -10.68 13.89
CA ASN A 23 17.79 -10.84 13.13
C ASN A 23 16.53 -11.09 14.01
N LEU A 24 16.71 -11.51 15.27
CA LEU A 24 15.69 -11.67 16.29
C LEU A 24 15.03 -10.34 16.73
N VAL A 25 15.81 -9.26 16.84
CA VAL A 25 15.31 -7.92 17.24
C VAL A 25 14.68 -7.21 16.03
N GLU A 26 15.29 -7.32 14.84
CA GLU A 26 14.76 -6.69 13.61
C GLU A 26 13.43 -7.30 13.12
N CYS A 27 13.12 -8.55 13.48
CA CYS A 27 11.84 -9.17 13.13
C CYS A 27 10.62 -8.48 13.79
N VAL A 28 10.83 -7.66 14.84
CA VAL A 28 9.74 -7.00 15.56
C VAL A 28 9.13 -5.85 14.76
N ASP A 29 9.88 -5.21 13.87
CA ASP A 29 9.38 -4.09 13.06
C ASP A 29 8.18 -4.46 12.18
N ARG A 30 8.20 -5.69 11.65
CA ARG A 30 7.06 -6.23 10.90
C ARG A 30 5.83 -6.42 11.78
N GLN A 31 6.03 -6.77 13.06
CA GLN A 31 4.95 -6.95 14.02
C GLN A 31 4.34 -5.60 14.41
N TYR A 32 5.15 -4.55 14.58
CA TYR A 32 4.65 -3.19 14.85
C TYR A 32 3.64 -2.73 13.80
N ASN A 33 3.93 -2.94 12.51
CA ASN A 33 3.01 -2.62 11.42
C ASN A 33 1.67 -3.37 11.49
N THR A 34 1.65 -4.58 12.06
CA THR A 34 0.41 -5.35 12.24
C THR A 34 -0.34 -4.98 13.52
N THR A 35 0.37 -4.70 14.61
CA THR A 35 -0.20 -4.40 15.92
C THR A 35 -0.76 -2.98 15.99
N PHE A 36 -0.06 -2.00 15.39
CA PHE A 36 -0.41 -0.58 15.46
C PHE A 36 -1.15 -0.06 14.23
N ARG A 37 -1.67 -0.98 13.39
CA ARG A 37 -2.47 -0.63 12.20
C ARG A 37 -3.86 -0.07 12.54
N HIS A 38 -4.29 -0.17 13.80
CA HIS A 38 -5.62 0.23 14.26
C HIS A 38 -5.62 1.64 14.89
N LYS A 39 -6.82 2.19 15.08
CA LYS A 39 -7.21 3.59 15.34
C LYS A 39 -6.66 4.24 16.64
N ALA A 40 -5.45 3.89 17.08
CA ALA A 40 -4.80 4.55 18.20
C ALA A 40 -4.30 5.93 17.76
N GLY A 41 -4.58 6.96 18.55
CA GLY A 41 -3.93 8.28 18.42
C GLY A 41 -2.44 8.17 18.71
N ILE A 42 -1.68 9.22 18.39
CA ILE A 42 -0.21 9.19 18.51
C ILE A 42 0.26 8.91 19.93
N GLU A 43 -0.42 9.47 20.94
CA GLU A 43 -0.12 9.29 22.37
C GLU A 43 -0.25 7.81 22.78
N MET A 44 -1.33 7.15 22.35
CA MET A 44 -1.54 5.73 22.63
C MET A 44 -0.55 4.86 21.85
N GLY A 45 -0.25 5.23 20.61
CA GLY A 45 0.78 4.56 19.82
C GLY A 45 2.15 4.61 20.49
N ASP A 46 2.54 5.78 21.00
CA ASP A 46 3.80 6.02 21.72
C ASP A 46 3.90 5.11 22.96
N ALA A 47 2.87 5.12 23.81
CA ALA A 47 2.80 4.27 25.00
C ALA A 47 2.87 2.77 24.67
N GLN A 48 2.14 2.31 23.65
CA GLN A 48 2.13 0.90 23.30
C GLN A 48 3.44 0.42 22.67
N ILE A 49 4.09 1.26 21.84
CA ILE A 49 5.40 0.96 21.27
C ILE A 49 6.44 0.89 22.40
N SER A 50 6.41 1.84 23.33
CA SER A 50 7.31 1.87 24.49
C SER A 50 7.17 0.60 25.33
N GLU A 51 5.93 0.22 25.69
CA GLU A 51 5.66 -0.98 26.46
C GLU A 51 6.10 -2.26 25.73
N ARG A 52 5.81 -2.37 24.43
CA ARG A 52 6.20 -3.54 23.66
C ARG A 52 7.72 -3.66 23.54
N ARG A 53 8.42 -2.55 23.31
CA ARG A 53 9.89 -2.51 23.27
C ARG A 53 10.45 -2.92 24.63
N HIS A 54 9.93 -2.38 25.72
CA HIS A 54 10.37 -2.67 27.08
C HIS A 54 10.30 -4.18 27.38
N ARG A 55 9.13 -4.79 27.15
CA ARG A 55 8.95 -6.24 27.36
C ARG A 55 9.85 -7.07 26.46
N HIS A 56 9.92 -6.72 25.18
CA HIS A 56 10.76 -7.44 24.23
C HIS A 56 12.24 -7.39 24.61
N ASN A 57 12.75 -6.22 24.99
CA ASN A 57 14.13 -6.07 25.41
C ASN A 57 14.43 -6.89 26.68
N LEU A 58 13.50 -6.90 27.65
CA LEU A 58 13.64 -7.70 28.86
C LEU A 58 13.65 -9.20 28.56
N ASP A 59 12.72 -9.69 27.72
CA ASP A 59 12.65 -11.09 27.31
C ASP A 59 13.90 -11.52 26.56
N MET A 60 14.37 -10.69 25.62
CA MET A 60 15.60 -10.96 24.89
C MET A 60 16.80 -10.95 25.81
N ALA A 61 16.87 -10.02 26.77
CA ALA A 61 17.97 -9.97 27.72
C ALA A 61 18.03 -11.26 28.57
N GLN A 62 16.88 -11.75 29.05
CA GLN A 62 16.79 -13.02 29.80
C GLN A 62 17.18 -14.25 28.97
N GLN A 63 16.92 -14.23 27.66
CA GLN A 63 17.27 -15.35 26.77
C GLN A 63 18.73 -15.34 26.36
N VAL A 64 19.29 -14.14 26.18
CA VAL A 64 20.57 -13.94 25.47
C VAL A 64 21.74 -13.75 26.43
N TYR A 65 21.55 -13.08 27.56
CA TYR A 65 22.61 -12.82 28.52
C TYR A 65 22.56 -13.84 29.67
N ARG A 66 23.67 -14.53 29.93
CA ARG A 66 23.74 -15.56 30.98
C ARG A 66 23.58 -14.99 32.39
N ASP A 67 24.15 -13.81 32.61
CA ASP A 67 24.15 -13.16 33.92
C ASP A 67 22.91 -12.30 34.15
N PHE A 68 22.02 -12.20 33.15
CA PHE A 68 20.79 -11.44 33.29
C PHE A 68 19.77 -12.23 34.13
N PRO A 69 19.22 -11.63 35.19
CA PRO A 69 18.34 -12.34 36.10
C PRO A 69 17.00 -12.66 35.45
N LYS A 70 16.47 -13.84 35.78
CA LYS A 70 15.11 -14.24 35.38
C LYS A 70 14.09 -13.51 36.24
N VAL A 71 13.75 -12.30 35.82
CA VAL A 71 12.73 -11.49 36.46
C VAL A 71 11.34 -11.94 36.01
N GLY A 72 10.46 -12.30 36.96
CA GLY A 72 9.11 -12.82 36.67
C GLY A 72 8.07 -11.72 36.35
N HIS A 73 8.52 -10.49 36.11
CA HIS A 73 7.68 -9.32 35.95
C HIS A 73 8.35 -8.31 34.99
N TYR A 74 7.57 -7.43 34.35
CA TYR A 74 8.11 -6.41 33.43
C TYR A 74 8.25 -5.03 34.08
N ASP A 75 7.41 -4.70 35.06
CA ASP A 75 7.53 -3.46 35.83
C ASP A 75 8.84 -3.45 36.64
N THR A 76 9.81 -2.67 36.18
CA THR A 76 11.14 -2.54 36.75
C THR A 76 11.13 -1.89 38.11
N TRP A 77 10.19 -0.98 38.37
CA TRP A 77 10.06 -0.34 39.68
C TRP A 77 9.71 -1.34 40.77
N LYS A 78 8.82 -2.31 40.48
CA LYS A 78 8.50 -3.39 41.43
C LYS A 78 9.69 -4.33 41.66
N ILE A 79 10.47 -4.61 40.61
CA ILE A 79 11.69 -5.43 40.72
C ILE A 79 12.70 -4.74 41.63
N ASP A 80 12.93 -3.44 41.43
CA ASP A 80 13.82 -2.62 42.24
C ASP A 80 13.40 -2.59 43.71
N VAL A 81 12.12 -2.33 43.98
CA VAL A 81 11.57 -2.29 45.34
C VAL A 81 11.79 -3.63 46.03
N LEU A 82 11.52 -4.74 45.35
CA LEU A 82 11.72 -6.08 45.90
C LEU A 82 13.21 -6.35 46.21
N GLN A 83 14.11 -5.99 45.29
CA GLN A 83 15.55 -6.15 45.50
C GLN A 83 16.03 -5.33 46.70
N LYS A 84 15.61 -4.05 46.80
CA LYS A 84 15.96 -3.17 47.93
C LYS A 84 15.46 -3.74 49.26
N LEU A 85 14.21 -4.22 49.31
CA LEU A 85 13.63 -4.84 50.52
C LEU A 85 14.39 -6.10 50.97
N VAL A 86 14.72 -6.99 50.03
CA VAL A 86 15.49 -8.21 50.35
C VAL A 86 16.91 -7.86 50.80
N GLY A 87 17.54 -6.88 50.14
CA GLY A 87 18.85 -6.36 50.51
C GLY A 87 18.88 -5.78 51.92
N GLN A 88 17.87 -4.98 52.29
CA GLN A 88 17.74 -4.42 53.63
C GLN A 88 17.52 -5.48 54.71
N ASN A 89 16.69 -6.49 54.44
CA ASN A 89 16.33 -7.51 55.43
C ASN A 89 17.42 -8.57 55.62
N THR A 90 18.17 -8.91 54.57
CA THR A 90 19.08 -10.08 54.58
C THR A 90 20.54 -9.74 54.29
N GLY A 91 20.83 -8.51 53.84
CA GLY A 91 22.16 -8.10 53.37
C GLY A 91 22.56 -8.71 52.02
N LYS A 92 21.65 -9.37 51.31
CA LYS A 92 21.93 -10.07 50.04
C LYS A 92 21.12 -9.47 48.89
N LEU A 93 21.72 -9.39 47.70
CA LEU A 93 21.02 -9.01 46.48
C LEU A 93 20.16 -10.17 45.96
N LEU A 94 18.89 -9.89 45.67
CA LEU A 94 17.97 -10.89 45.10
C LEU A 94 18.33 -11.22 43.64
N TYR A 95 18.75 -10.21 42.87
CA TYR A 95 19.11 -10.32 41.47
C TYR A 95 20.50 -9.70 41.24
N PRO A 96 21.60 -10.46 41.43
CA PRO A 96 22.97 -9.91 41.38
C PRO A 96 23.36 -9.22 40.07
N GLY A 97 22.76 -9.60 38.94
CA GLY A 97 22.97 -8.97 37.63
C GLY A 97 21.97 -7.86 37.28
N TRP A 98 21.06 -7.49 38.20
CA TRP A 98 20.10 -6.40 38.02
C TRP A 98 20.58 -5.14 38.71
N THR A 99 20.77 -4.08 37.94
CA THR A 99 21.00 -2.74 38.49
C THR A 99 19.66 -2.05 38.64
N CYS A 100 19.38 -1.49 39.82
CA CYS A 100 18.10 -0.84 40.07
C CYS A 100 17.98 0.40 39.18
N VAL A 101 16.95 0.44 38.35
CA VAL A 101 16.64 1.58 37.46
C VAL A 101 16.44 2.86 38.28
N SER A 102 15.83 2.74 39.45
CA SER A 102 15.62 3.82 40.42
C SER A 102 16.89 4.45 40.99
N ASP A 103 18.07 3.87 40.76
CA ASP A 103 19.34 4.46 41.19
C ASP A 103 19.94 5.40 40.12
N TYR A 104 19.41 5.39 38.91
CA TYR A 104 19.84 6.25 37.81
C TYR A 104 19.05 7.56 37.79
N LEU A 105 19.71 8.63 37.34
CA LEU A 105 19.05 9.90 37.05
C LEU A 105 18.23 9.77 35.77
N GLU A 106 17.06 10.39 35.73
CA GLU A 106 16.30 10.52 34.49
C GLU A 106 17.10 11.34 33.48
N THR A 107 17.31 10.77 32.30
CA THR A 107 17.91 11.46 31.15
C THR A 107 16.81 12.09 30.29
N ASP A 108 17.16 13.16 29.58
CA ASP A 108 16.32 13.80 28.57
C ASP A 108 16.16 12.95 27.28
N GLU A 109 16.92 11.86 27.15
CA GLU A 109 16.82 10.94 26.03
C GLU A 109 15.44 10.24 25.97
N SER A 110 14.73 10.44 24.85
CA SER A 110 13.51 9.71 24.53
C SER A 110 13.71 8.81 23.31
N PHE A 111 13.16 7.60 23.37
CA PHE A 111 13.40 6.57 22.34
C PHE A 111 12.21 6.37 21.38
N VAL A 112 11.14 7.16 21.49
CA VAL A 112 9.90 6.90 20.73
C VAL A 112 9.64 8.03 19.73
N THR A 113 9.43 9.24 20.23
CA THR A 113 9.12 10.41 19.41
C THR A 113 10.32 11.36 19.35
N VAL A 114 11.20 11.14 18.38
CA VAL A 114 12.37 12.00 18.13
C VAL A 114 12.08 12.96 16.98
N LEU A 115 12.31 14.25 17.21
CA LEU A 115 12.16 15.25 16.16
C LEU A 115 13.42 15.34 15.29
N LEU A 116 13.24 15.30 13.97
CA LEU A 116 14.32 15.27 12.99
C LEU A 116 14.49 16.63 12.30
N HIS A 117 14.79 17.68 13.05
CA HIS A 117 15.07 19.03 12.53
C HIS A 117 16.48 19.52 12.91
N THR A 118 16.98 20.49 12.15
CA THR A 118 18.24 21.18 12.46
C THR A 118 18.02 22.25 13.53
N SER A 119 19.06 22.58 14.29
CA SER A 119 19.00 23.68 15.29
C SER A 119 18.57 25.01 14.66
N ASP A 120 19.10 25.36 13.48
CA ASP A 120 18.69 26.58 12.75
C ASP A 120 17.18 26.61 12.43
N LEU A 121 16.61 25.45 12.07
CA LEU A 121 15.16 25.35 11.82
C LEU A 121 14.36 25.47 13.12
N HIS A 122 14.91 24.98 14.24
CA HIS A 122 14.33 25.12 15.56
C HIS A 122 14.23 26.60 15.97
N ASP A 123 15.37 27.29 15.91
CA ASP A 123 15.48 28.68 16.37
C ASP A 123 14.59 29.60 15.54
N LYS A 124 14.52 29.37 14.23
CA LYS A 124 13.59 30.09 13.34
C LYS A 124 12.12 29.85 13.69
N LEU A 125 11.76 28.63 14.07
CA LEU A 125 10.39 28.32 14.49
C LEU A 125 10.05 29.04 15.80
N LEU A 126 10.97 29.02 16.78
CA LEU A 126 10.79 29.72 18.05
C LEU A 126 10.62 31.22 17.84
N ASN A 127 11.52 31.84 17.07
CA ASN A 127 11.45 33.26 16.72
C ASN A 127 10.13 33.62 16.03
N ARG A 128 9.67 32.76 15.11
CA ARG A 128 8.39 32.99 14.41
C ARG A 128 7.21 32.92 15.37
N VAL A 129 7.19 31.95 16.28
CA VAL A 129 6.11 31.82 17.26
C VAL A 129 6.11 33.01 18.23
N GLN A 130 7.28 33.47 18.66
CA GLN A 130 7.39 34.67 19.48
C GLN A 130 6.80 35.91 18.76
N GLN A 131 7.12 36.11 17.48
CA GLN A 131 6.55 37.21 16.69
C GLN A 131 5.02 37.14 16.60
N LEU A 132 4.46 35.92 16.46
CA LEU A 132 3.01 35.73 16.43
C LEU A 132 2.35 36.03 17.78
N GLN A 133 3.04 35.71 18.89
CA GLN A 133 2.57 36.01 20.24
C GLN A 133 2.57 37.51 20.51
N GLU A 134 3.62 38.22 20.09
CA GLU A 134 3.72 39.68 20.21
C GLU A 134 2.64 40.41 19.38
N ALA A 135 2.22 39.83 18.27
CA ALA A 135 1.17 40.38 17.40
C ALA A 135 -0.26 40.05 17.85
N ASP A 136 -0.45 39.29 18.94
CA ASP A 136 -1.75 38.73 19.40
C ASP A 136 -2.47 37.84 18.35
N ASP A 137 -1.75 37.40 17.32
CA ASP A 137 -2.25 36.52 16.26
C ASP A 137 -2.09 35.02 16.61
N TYR A 138 -1.46 34.71 17.75
CA TYR A 138 -1.14 33.34 18.14
C TYR A 138 -2.31 32.65 18.87
N ASN A 139 -3.19 32.00 18.10
CA ASN A 139 -4.24 31.14 18.67
C ASN A 139 -4.37 29.80 17.90
N PRO A 140 -3.41 28.86 18.06
CA PRO A 140 -3.48 27.57 17.42
C PRO A 140 -4.46 26.64 18.15
N LYS A 141 -5.57 26.29 17.49
CA LYS A 141 -6.50 25.26 17.97
C LYS A 141 -5.93 23.87 17.70
N LEU A 142 -5.02 23.42 18.57
CA LEU A 142 -4.37 22.11 18.46
C LEU A 142 -5.23 21.00 19.08
N SER A 143 -5.36 19.87 18.36
CA SER A 143 -5.97 18.65 18.90
C SER A 143 -5.07 18.02 19.98
N ARG A 144 -5.63 17.09 20.77
CA ARG A 144 -4.89 16.38 21.83
C ARG A 144 -3.62 15.71 21.31
N ASP A 145 -3.73 14.95 20.22
CA ASP A 145 -2.60 14.24 19.60
C ASP A 145 -1.51 15.20 19.12
N VAL A 146 -1.92 16.36 18.61
CA VAL A 146 -0.99 17.39 18.15
C VAL A 146 -0.28 18.05 19.33
N LYS A 147 -1.00 18.35 20.42
CA LYS A 147 -0.40 18.86 21.66
C LYS A 147 0.60 17.87 22.26
N PHE A 148 0.25 16.58 22.27
CA PHE A 148 1.18 15.53 22.69
C PHE A 148 2.45 15.57 21.85
N SER A 149 2.33 15.64 20.53
CA SER A 149 3.49 15.72 19.63
C SER A 149 4.38 16.93 19.92
N CYS A 150 3.79 18.11 20.12
CA CYS A 150 4.52 19.33 20.50
C CYS A 150 5.32 19.14 21.80
N ASN A 151 4.66 18.58 22.82
CA ASN A 151 5.29 18.35 24.12
C ASN A 151 6.43 17.34 24.02
N SER A 152 6.19 16.20 23.35
CA SER A 152 7.22 15.16 23.17
C SER A 152 8.41 15.64 22.37
N TRP A 153 8.21 16.54 21.42
CA TRP A 153 9.27 17.07 20.57
C TRP A 153 9.92 18.36 21.11
N GLY A 154 9.40 18.92 22.20
CA GLY A 154 9.88 20.19 22.74
C GLY A 154 9.71 21.37 21.77
N VAL A 155 8.65 21.37 20.94
CA VAL A 155 8.39 22.45 19.97
C VAL A 155 7.01 23.09 20.18
N PRO A 156 6.86 24.40 19.93
CA PRO A 156 5.58 25.07 20.11
C PRO A 156 4.54 24.63 19.07
N LEU A 157 4.98 24.27 17.86
CA LEU A 157 4.13 23.82 16.76
C LEU A 157 4.68 22.54 16.14
N PRO A 158 3.81 21.59 15.75
CA PRO A 158 4.23 20.31 15.21
C PRO A 158 4.71 20.43 13.77
N PHE A 159 5.70 19.62 13.38
CA PHE A 159 6.10 19.48 11.99
C PHE A 159 5.20 18.48 11.25
N LEU A 160 4.18 18.97 10.55
CA LEU A 160 3.19 18.13 9.88
C LEU A 160 3.43 18.03 8.36
N PRO A 161 3.06 16.95 7.68
CA PRO A 161 3.12 16.88 6.21
C PRO A 161 2.31 18.00 5.53
N VAL A 162 2.61 18.27 4.26
CA VAL A 162 1.84 19.20 3.43
C VAL A 162 0.50 18.56 3.06
N MET A 163 -0.61 19.09 3.58
CA MET A 163 -1.92 18.45 3.50
C MET A 163 -3.04 19.40 3.06
N ARG A 164 -2.90 20.70 3.30
CA ARG A 164 -4.00 21.66 3.09
C ARG A 164 -3.85 22.40 1.77
N ARG A 165 -4.99 22.80 1.19
CA ARG A 165 -5.03 23.60 -0.06
C ARG A 165 -4.22 24.89 0.02
N VAL A 166 -4.26 25.56 1.18
CA VAL A 166 -3.46 26.78 1.42
C VAL A 166 -1.96 26.48 1.36
N GLU A 167 -1.54 25.35 1.92
CA GLU A 167 -0.14 24.91 1.88
C GLU A 167 0.28 24.51 0.45
N TYR A 168 -0.60 23.90 -0.34
CA TYR A 168 -0.31 23.57 -1.75
C TYR A 168 -0.08 24.84 -2.60
N ARG A 169 -0.88 25.87 -2.36
CA ARG A 169 -0.72 27.18 -3.02
C ARG A 169 0.58 27.85 -2.58
N LEU A 170 0.84 27.90 -1.28
CA LEU A 170 2.08 28.44 -0.73
C LEU A 170 3.31 27.73 -1.32
N PHE A 171 3.29 26.40 -1.36
CA PHE A 171 4.38 25.63 -1.95
C PHE A 171 4.62 26.03 -3.41
N SER A 172 3.56 26.15 -4.20
CA SER A 172 3.66 26.53 -5.61
C SER A 172 4.15 27.97 -5.78
N GLN A 173 3.73 28.90 -4.91
CA GLN A 173 4.17 30.29 -4.93
C GLN A 173 5.66 30.41 -4.61
N LEU A 174 6.12 29.79 -3.52
CA LEU A 174 7.53 29.79 -3.13
C LEU A 174 8.41 29.11 -4.19
N MET A 175 7.92 28.04 -4.81
CA MET A 175 8.63 27.35 -5.89
C MET A 175 8.75 28.17 -7.18
N LEU A 176 7.77 29.00 -7.51
CA LEU A 176 7.81 29.78 -8.76
C LEU A 176 8.52 31.13 -8.57
N ASN A 177 8.37 31.75 -7.41
CA ASN A 177 8.83 33.12 -7.17
C ASN A 177 10.22 33.16 -6.54
N ASP A 178 10.45 32.35 -5.50
CA ASP A 178 11.62 32.48 -4.63
C ASP A 178 12.70 31.43 -4.92
N LEU A 179 12.29 30.24 -5.39
CA LEU A 179 13.16 29.09 -5.62
C LEU A 179 13.21 28.70 -7.09
N GLN A 180 14.13 29.30 -7.86
CA GLN A 180 14.42 28.87 -9.24
C GLN A 180 14.79 27.37 -9.35
N LYS A 181 15.38 26.81 -8.28
CA LYS A 181 15.72 25.40 -8.14
C LYS A 181 15.31 24.91 -6.76
N PHE A 182 14.71 23.71 -6.71
CA PHE A 182 14.30 23.11 -5.45
C PHE A 182 15.50 22.78 -4.56
N ASP A 183 15.51 23.39 -3.37
CA ASP A 183 16.38 23.06 -2.25
C ASP A 183 15.51 22.86 -1.00
N GLU A 184 15.61 21.67 -0.44
CA GLU A 184 14.77 21.18 0.66
C GLU A 184 14.93 22.01 1.93
N ASN A 185 16.17 22.38 2.26
CA ASN A 185 16.50 23.13 3.47
C ASN A 185 16.15 24.60 3.30
N ARG A 186 16.46 25.16 2.12
CA ARG A 186 16.11 26.56 1.83
C ARG A 186 14.60 26.75 1.81
N MET A 187 13.86 25.81 1.21
CA MET A 187 12.40 25.83 1.21
C MET A 187 11.83 25.75 2.63
N SER A 188 12.36 24.88 3.51
CA SER A 188 11.87 24.81 4.89
C SER A 188 12.10 26.12 5.65
N HIS A 189 13.19 26.83 5.39
CA HIS A 189 13.43 28.13 6.02
C HIS A 189 12.49 29.22 5.53
N LEU A 190 12.27 29.32 4.21
CA LEU A 190 11.30 30.26 3.64
C LEU A 190 9.87 29.96 4.13
N TRP A 191 9.54 28.67 4.25
CA TRP A 191 8.24 28.24 4.74
C TRP A 191 7.92 28.75 6.14
N ILE A 192 8.90 28.80 7.05
CA ILE A 192 8.69 29.25 8.43
C ILE A 192 8.13 30.67 8.50
N ALA A 193 8.53 31.57 7.59
CA ALA A 193 8.02 32.94 7.56
C ALA A 193 6.49 33.01 7.40
N HIS A 194 5.89 31.97 6.80
CA HIS A 194 4.44 31.89 6.55
C HIS A 194 3.70 31.02 7.56
N VAL A 195 4.40 30.47 8.57
CA VAL A 195 3.76 29.66 9.62
C VAL A 195 2.84 30.54 10.46
N ASN A 196 1.63 30.04 10.71
CA ASN A 196 0.62 30.68 11.55
C ASN A 196 -0.03 29.73 12.57
N GLY A 197 0.30 28.43 12.55
CA GLY A 197 -0.21 27.45 13.52
C GLY A 197 -1.70 27.10 13.39
N GLN A 198 -2.41 27.69 12.41
CA GLN A 198 -3.81 27.37 12.12
C GLN A 198 -3.94 26.66 10.79
N GLY A 199 -3.50 27.31 9.70
CA GLY A 199 -3.61 26.84 8.31
C GLY A 199 -2.29 26.34 7.73
N ILE A 200 -1.18 26.90 8.19
CA ILE A 200 0.17 26.58 7.73
C ILE A 200 1.00 26.18 8.95
N PHE A 201 1.43 24.92 8.93
CA PHE A 201 2.30 24.33 9.94
C PHE A 201 3.74 24.26 9.43
N PRO A 202 4.75 24.25 10.33
CA PRO A 202 6.13 24.07 9.92
C PRO A 202 6.33 22.70 9.26
N LYS A 203 7.27 22.61 8.32
CA LYS A 203 7.55 21.42 7.52
C LYS A 203 9.02 21.02 7.64
N LEU A 204 9.28 19.72 7.73
CA LEU A 204 10.64 19.21 7.64
C LEU A 204 11.13 19.20 6.18
N PRO A 205 12.44 19.36 5.94
CA PRO A 205 13.03 19.24 4.60
C PRO A 205 12.62 17.96 3.87
N VAL A 206 12.60 16.82 4.58
CA VAL A 206 12.21 15.51 4.03
C VAL A 206 10.73 15.47 3.62
N GLN A 207 9.85 16.13 4.38
CA GLN A 207 8.43 16.23 4.04
C GLN A 207 8.23 17.06 2.77
N LEU A 208 8.95 18.19 2.66
CA LEU A 208 8.92 19.05 1.47
C LEU A 208 9.49 18.35 0.24
N LYS A 209 10.58 17.58 0.39
CA LYS A 209 11.15 16.74 -0.68
C LYS A 209 10.12 15.77 -1.24
N LYS A 210 9.41 15.07 -0.34
CA LYS A 210 8.38 14.11 -0.72
C LYS A 210 7.22 14.79 -1.46
N TYR A 211 6.80 15.96 -0.99
CA TYR A 211 5.75 16.73 -1.66
C TYR A 211 6.21 17.30 -3.01
N HIS A 212 7.46 17.76 -3.13
CA HIS A 212 8.04 18.24 -4.38
C HIS A 212 7.94 17.19 -5.50
N GLN A 213 8.26 15.92 -5.22
CA GLN A 213 8.12 14.83 -6.18
C GLN A 213 6.68 14.65 -6.67
N HIS A 214 5.71 14.83 -5.78
CA HIS A 214 4.29 14.79 -6.13
C HIS A 214 3.88 16.00 -6.97
N TRP A 215 4.33 17.19 -6.58
CA TRP A 215 4.08 18.44 -7.29
C TRP A 215 4.67 18.42 -8.71
N GLU A 216 5.93 18.00 -8.89
CA GLU A 216 6.56 17.86 -10.20
C GLU A 216 5.78 16.92 -11.11
N ARG A 217 5.31 15.78 -10.56
CA ARG A 217 4.50 14.84 -11.32
C ARG A 217 3.19 15.47 -11.77
N ASN A 218 2.52 16.20 -10.88
CA ASN A 218 1.26 16.88 -11.21
C ASN A 218 1.48 18.00 -12.23
N ARG A 219 2.59 18.74 -12.13
CA ARG A 219 2.98 19.74 -13.13
C ARG A 219 3.20 19.12 -14.51
N ARG A 220 3.94 18.02 -14.60
CA ARG A 220 4.12 17.30 -15.88
C ARG A 220 2.80 16.83 -16.48
N ILE A 221 1.84 16.41 -15.63
CA ILE A 221 0.50 16.03 -16.08
C ILE A 221 -0.26 17.25 -16.59
N GLN A 222 -0.22 18.37 -15.87
CA GLN A 222 -0.84 19.63 -16.29
C GLN A 222 -0.26 20.12 -17.62
N ASP A 223 1.07 20.16 -17.76
CA ASP A 223 1.74 20.55 -19.00
C ASP A 223 1.35 19.63 -20.17
N ALA A 224 1.24 18.33 -19.93
CA ALA A 224 0.79 17.37 -20.94
C ALA A 224 -0.69 17.59 -21.33
N MET A 225 -1.55 17.91 -20.37
CA MET A 225 -2.95 18.23 -20.61
C MET A 225 -3.12 19.56 -21.36
N GLU A 226 -2.31 20.58 -21.04
CA GLU A 226 -2.30 21.86 -21.75
C GLU A 226 -1.85 21.68 -23.20
N ARG A 227 -0.78 20.91 -23.44
CA ARG A 227 -0.37 20.55 -24.81
C ARG A 227 -1.47 19.80 -25.55
N ALA A 228 -2.10 18.80 -24.94
CA ALA A 228 -3.19 18.06 -25.56
C ALA A 228 -4.42 18.94 -25.87
N LYS A 229 -4.76 19.89 -24.99
CA LYS A 229 -5.82 20.88 -25.26
C LYS A 229 -5.47 21.75 -26.46
N SER A 230 -4.24 22.27 -26.51
CA SER A 230 -3.78 23.05 -27.65
C SER A 230 -3.79 22.27 -28.97
N GLU A 231 -3.49 20.95 -28.94
CA GLU A 231 -3.57 20.07 -30.09
C GLU A 231 -5.02 19.83 -30.55
N ILE A 232 -5.96 19.66 -29.60
CA ILE A 232 -7.39 19.54 -29.89
C ILE A 232 -7.94 20.83 -30.49
N GLU A 233 -7.58 21.99 -29.93
CA GLU A 233 -7.96 23.30 -30.45
C GLU A 233 -7.42 23.53 -31.87
N LEU A 234 -6.15 23.17 -32.10
CA LEU A 234 -5.54 23.18 -33.42
C LEU A 234 -6.30 22.26 -34.39
N MET A 235 -6.62 21.03 -33.98
CA MET A 235 -7.39 20.07 -34.79
C MET A 235 -8.80 20.60 -35.12
N ASN A 236 -9.49 21.19 -34.15
CA ASN A 236 -10.80 21.81 -34.35
C ASN A 236 -10.73 22.99 -35.33
N SER A 237 -9.67 23.81 -35.24
CA SER A 237 -9.44 24.90 -36.19
C SER A 237 -9.15 24.39 -37.62
N TYR A 238 -8.47 23.26 -37.76
CA TYR A 238 -8.23 22.61 -39.05
C TYR A 238 -9.50 21.99 -39.64
N LEU A 239 -10.34 21.37 -38.81
CA LEU A 239 -11.65 20.86 -39.23
C LEU A 239 -12.56 22.00 -39.68
N ALA A 240 -12.60 23.12 -38.95
CA ALA A 240 -13.37 24.30 -39.32
C ALA A 240 -12.92 24.90 -40.67
N LYS A 241 -11.62 24.86 -40.99
CA LYS A 241 -11.07 25.31 -42.29
C LYS A 241 -11.33 24.34 -43.46
N LYS A 242 -11.54 23.05 -43.18
CA LYS A 242 -11.74 22.00 -44.21
C LYS A 242 -13.19 21.74 -44.58
N VAL A 243 -14.16 22.43 -43.97
CA VAL A 243 -15.55 22.39 -44.43
C VAL A 243 -15.84 23.60 -45.31
N PRO A 244 -15.70 23.47 -46.64
CA PRO A 244 -16.55 24.21 -47.56
C PRO A 244 -17.43 23.20 -48.31
N MET A 245 -18.69 23.07 -47.91
CA MET A 245 -19.74 22.76 -48.87
C MET A 245 -21.11 23.13 -48.32
N GLU A 246 -21.72 24.06 -49.02
CA GLU A 246 -23.11 24.47 -48.95
C GLU A 246 -24.03 23.26 -48.99
N PHE A 247 -24.95 23.17 -48.03
CA PHE A 247 -26.23 22.52 -48.25
C PHE A 247 -27.28 23.62 -48.17
N LYS A 248 -27.68 24.14 -49.33
CA LYS A 248 -28.87 24.97 -49.47
C LYS A 248 -30.12 24.10 -49.44
N ASP A 249 -31.00 24.52 -48.56
CA ASP A 249 -32.46 24.49 -48.58
C ASP A 249 -33.22 23.18 -48.36
N GLY A 250 -34.05 23.24 -47.32
CA GLY A 250 -35.10 22.31 -46.96
C GLY A 250 -35.80 22.80 -45.71
N SER A 251 -36.62 23.84 -45.87
CA SER A 251 -37.50 24.46 -44.88
C SER A 251 -38.06 23.52 -43.80
N ASN A 252 -38.00 23.95 -42.54
CA ASN A 252 -39.20 24.06 -41.72
C ASN A 252 -38.95 24.91 -40.46
N THR A 253 -39.70 26.00 -40.41
CA THR A 253 -40.00 26.85 -39.27
C THR A 253 -40.59 26.03 -38.13
N VAL A 254 -39.98 26.09 -36.94
CA VAL A 254 -40.72 26.11 -35.67
C VAL A 254 -39.97 27.04 -34.73
N GLU A 255 -40.52 28.23 -34.55
CA GLU A 255 -40.20 29.12 -33.44
C GLU A 255 -40.63 28.47 -32.12
N GLY A 256 -39.76 28.51 -31.13
CA GLY A 256 -40.03 27.98 -29.80
C GLY A 256 -38.92 28.38 -28.84
N ALA A 257 -39.00 29.61 -28.37
CA ALA A 257 -38.10 30.26 -27.42
C ALA A 257 -37.79 29.38 -26.20
N PHE A 258 -36.50 29.28 -25.84
CA PHE A 258 -36.09 29.06 -24.46
C PHE A 258 -34.83 29.88 -24.19
N ALA A 259 -34.95 30.74 -23.17
CA ALA A 259 -33.99 31.73 -22.73
C ALA A 259 -32.67 31.09 -22.25
N GLU A 260 -31.57 31.76 -22.59
CA GLU A 260 -30.28 31.59 -21.96
C GLU A 260 -30.40 31.99 -20.48
N THR A 261 -30.11 31.05 -19.59
CA THR A 261 -29.68 31.35 -18.23
C THR A 261 -28.26 30.83 -18.09
N ASP A 262 -27.33 31.76 -17.89
CA ASP A 262 -25.96 31.51 -17.46
C ASP A 262 -25.97 30.79 -16.10
N GLU A 263 -25.72 29.48 -16.12
CA GLU A 263 -25.29 28.73 -14.93
C GLU A 263 -23.81 28.41 -15.08
N GLU A 264 -22.99 29.11 -14.29
CA GLU A 264 -21.60 28.74 -14.03
C GLU A 264 -21.55 27.32 -13.44
N VAL A 265 -21.08 26.36 -14.23
CA VAL A 265 -20.81 25.00 -13.75
C VAL A 265 -19.42 25.00 -13.11
N GLU A 266 -19.37 25.08 -11.78
CA GLU A 266 -18.17 24.74 -11.01
C GLU A 266 -17.71 23.31 -11.36
N LEU A 267 -16.51 23.21 -11.93
CA LEU A 267 -15.81 21.94 -12.12
C LEU A 267 -15.40 21.39 -10.74
N VAL A 268 -16.22 20.47 -10.22
CA VAL A 268 -15.88 19.65 -9.05
C VAL A 268 -14.80 18.64 -9.46
N ASP A 269 -13.54 18.96 -9.14
CA ASP A 269 -12.44 18.01 -9.18
C ASP A 269 -12.68 16.89 -8.16
N GLY A 270 -13.08 15.72 -8.66
CA GLY A 270 -13.27 14.52 -7.85
C GLY A 270 -11.93 13.91 -7.43
N GLU A 271 -11.54 14.13 -6.17
CA GLU A 271 -10.48 13.35 -5.53
C GLU A 271 -10.99 11.96 -5.07
N PRO A 272 -10.15 10.91 -5.13
CA PRO A 272 -10.41 9.65 -4.44
C PRO A 272 -10.17 9.82 -2.92
N GLY A 273 -11.25 9.73 -2.15
CA GLY A 273 -11.23 9.85 -0.70
C GLY A 273 -10.28 8.85 -0.01
N ILE A 274 -9.29 9.39 0.69
CA ILE A 274 -8.65 8.73 1.83
C ILE A 274 -9.51 9.10 3.03
N GLY A 275 -10.37 8.17 3.45
CA GLY A 275 -11.28 8.38 4.58
C GLY A 275 -10.52 8.53 5.90
N LEU A 276 -10.52 9.75 6.44
CA LEU A 276 -10.30 10.00 7.85
C LEU A 276 -11.49 10.81 8.40
N GLY A 277 -12.18 10.20 9.36
CA GLY A 277 -12.95 10.84 10.43
C GLY A 277 -14.11 11.74 10.04
N ARG A 278 -15.34 11.18 10.03
CA ARG A 278 -16.53 11.96 10.39
C ARG A 278 -16.43 12.31 11.88
N GLU A 279 -16.49 13.59 12.20
CA GLU A 279 -16.84 14.07 13.53
C GLU A 279 -18.25 13.59 13.86
N LEU A 280 -18.36 12.73 14.89
CA LEU A 280 -19.62 12.47 15.58
C LEU A 280 -19.59 13.32 16.84
N GLN A 281 -20.56 14.23 16.92
CA GLN A 281 -20.90 14.99 18.11
C GLN A 281 -21.26 13.99 19.22
N HIS A 282 -20.61 14.13 20.37
CA HIS A 282 -20.97 13.42 21.61
C HIS A 282 -21.78 14.38 22.47
N ASP A 283 -23.06 14.05 22.67
CA ASP A 283 -23.84 14.54 23.80
C ASP A 283 -23.70 13.57 24.97
N ASP A 284 -23.71 14.15 26.17
CA ASP A 284 -23.55 13.54 27.49
C ASP A 284 -24.46 12.33 27.76
N ILE A 285 -23.97 11.38 28.58
CA ILE A 285 -24.65 10.81 29.77
C ILE A 285 -23.67 9.86 30.53
N THR A 286 -23.70 10.03 31.84
CA THR A 286 -22.93 9.52 33.00
C THR A 286 -22.91 7.97 33.17
N PRO A 287 -21.97 7.38 33.96
CA PRO A 287 -21.67 5.94 33.96
C PRO A 287 -22.39 5.16 35.07
N PRO A 288 -22.45 3.81 34.98
CA PRO A 288 -22.70 2.97 36.14
C PRO A 288 -21.49 2.15 36.58
N ALA A 289 -21.21 2.27 37.88
CA ALA A 289 -20.80 1.26 38.87
C ALA A 289 -19.95 0.04 38.43
N GLN A 290 -18.76 -0.05 39.03
CA GLN A 290 -17.96 -1.27 39.14
C GLN A 290 -18.52 -2.21 40.22
N GLN A 291 -18.74 -3.48 39.86
CA GLN A 291 -18.77 -4.60 40.80
C GLN A 291 -18.10 -5.82 40.16
N GLY A 292 -17.29 -6.51 40.96
CA GLY A 292 -17.20 -7.97 40.92
C GLY A 292 -15.98 -8.60 40.24
N ASN A 293 -14.99 -8.95 41.06
CA ASN A 293 -13.96 -9.97 40.80
C ASN A 293 -14.57 -11.31 40.33
N VAL A 294 -13.94 -11.96 39.33
CA VAL A 294 -13.86 -13.44 39.28
C VAL A 294 -12.51 -13.88 38.70
N VAL A 295 -11.85 -14.71 39.48
CA VAL A 295 -10.62 -15.50 39.24
C VAL A 295 -10.84 -16.55 38.15
N GLY A 296 -9.86 -16.80 37.28
CA GLY A 296 -9.99 -17.88 36.29
C GLY A 296 -8.72 -18.24 35.51
N ASN A 297 -7.88 -19.06 36.14
CA ASN A 297 -7.00 -20.11 35.59
C ASN A 297 -6.26 -19.94 34.24
N ILE A 298 -4.94 -19.93 34.41
CA ILE A 298 -3.89 -20.14 33.42
C ILE A 298 -3.93 -21.60 32.93
N ASN A 299 -4.14 -21.81 31.62
CA ASN A 299 -3.75 -23.04 30.95
C ASN A 299 -2.46 -22.81 30.15
N ARG A 300 -1.41 -23.54 30.56
CA ARG A 300 -0.16 -23.75 29.82
C ARG A 300 -0.46 -24.26 28.41
N VAL A 301 0.04 -23.56 27.39
CA VAL A 301 0.09 -24.10 26.02
C VAL A 301 1.50 -24.62 25.76
N HIS A 302 1.58 -25.92 25.49
CA HIS A 302 2.76 -26.61 25.04
C HIS A 302 3.24 -26.06 23.68
N PHE A 303 4.53 -25.77 23.58
CA PHE A 303 5.24 -25.53 22.33
C PHE A 303 5.27 -26.82 21.50
N ASN A 304 4.76 -26.77 20.27
CA ASN A 304 4.93 -27.81 19.25
C ASN A 304 5.68 -27.21 18.05
N PRO A 305 6.93 -27.61 17.76
CA PRO A 305 7.69 -27.09 16.63
C PRO A 305 7.45 -28.00 15.41
N GLN A 306 6.31 -27.83 14.74
CA GLN A 306 6.12 -28.35 13.39
C GLN A 306 5.48 -27.28 12.50
N ALA A 307 6.34 -26.74 11.64
CA ALA A 307 6.08 -26.24 10.30
C ALA A 307 4.61 -26.08 9.86
N ASP A 308 4.17 -24.83 9.74
CA ASP A 308 3.10 -24.45 8.80
C ASP A 308 3.62 -23.37 7.85
N SER A 309 4.23 -23.83 6.75
CA SER A 309 4.30 -23.05 5.52
C SER A 309 2.88 -22.94 4.96
N SER A 310 2.28 -21.77 5.07
CA SER A 310 0.95 -21.49 4.54
C SER A 310 0.89 -21.82 3.04
N ASN A 311 -0.02 -22.72 2.69
CA ASN A 311 -0.41 -23.00 1.31
C ASN A 311 -1.12 -21.76 0.74
N ALA A 312 -0.42 -20.99 -0.09
CA ALA A 312 -1.10 -20.08 -1.02
C ALA A 312 -1.70 -20.91 -2.16
N PRO A 313 -3.02 -20.90 -2.38
CA PRO A 313 -3.63 -21.63 -3.49
C PRO A 313 -3.27 -20.94 -4.81
N LEU A 314 -3.01 -21.75 -5.84
CA LEU A 314 -3.03 -21.31 -7.24
C LEU A 314 -4.30 -20.47 -7.50
N PRO A 315 -4.24 -19.44 -8.37
CA PRO A 315 -5.43 -18.68 -8.74
C PRO A 315 -6.54 -19.65 -9.17
N THR A 316 -7.61 -19.64 -8.41
CA THR A 316 -8.75 -20.55 -8.49
C THR A 316 -9.52 -20.29 -9.78
N GLY A 317 -9.14 -21.04 -10.80
CA GLY A 317 -9.86 -21.14 -12.06
C GLY A 317 -9.30 -22.29 -12.86
N THR A 318 -9.67 -23.53 -12.53
CA THR A 318 -9.25 -24.72 -13.27
C THR A 318 -9.87 -24.74 -14.66
N LYS A 319 -9.34 -23.93 -15.58
CA LYS A 319 -9.41 -24.17 -17.01
C LYS A 319 -8.50 -25.36 -17.31
N LYS A 320 -9.01 -26.39 -18.01
CA LYS A 320 -8.15 -27.45 -18.55
C LYS A 320 -7.23 -26.83 -19.59
N ILE A 321 -5.98 -26.56 -19.24
CA ILE A 321 -4.98 -26.02 -20.17
C ILE A 321 -4.68 -27.11 -21.22
N LYS A 322 -5.02 -26.86 -22.49
CA LYS A 322 -4.75 -27.80 -23.59
C LYS A 322 -3.24 -27.83 -23.90
N LYS A 323 -2.68 -29.02 -24.16
CA LYS A 323 -1.25 -29.21 -24.49
C LYS A 323 -0.81 -28.39 -25.71
N THR A 324 -1.70 -28.22 -26.69
CA THR A 324 -1.46 -27.43 -27.92
C THR A 324 -1.15 -25.97 -27.62
N TYR A 325 -1.81 -25.38 -26.63
CA TYR A 325 -1.57 -23.99 -26.19
C TYR A 325 -0.17 -23.83 -25.55
N ILE A 326 0.25 -24.78 -24.72
CA ILE A 326 1.58 -24.79 -24.09
C ILE A 326 2.69 -24.89 -25.16
N LEU A 327 2.49 -25.74 -26.17
CA LEU A 327 3.44 -25.90 -27.28
C LEU A 327 3.59 -24.63 -28.13
N ALA A 328 2.48 -23.94 -28.42
CA ALA A 328 2.49 -22.68 -29.14
C ALA A 328 3.27 -21.59 -28.38
N LEU A 329 3.03 -21.46 -27.08
CA LEU A 329 3.75 -20.52 -26.22
C LEU A 329 5.25 -20.82 -26.15
N LYS A 330 5.63 -22.10 -26.03
CA LYS A 330 7.05 -22.54 -26.05
C LYS A 330 7.77 -22.19 -27.35
N LYS A 331 7.09 -22.31 -28.49
CA LYS A 331 7.64 -21.95 -29.81
C LYS A 331 7.83 -20.44 -29.94
N SER A 332 6.87 -19.64 -29.44
CA SER A 332 6.98 -18.17 -29.37
C SER A 332 8.15 -17.73 -28.46
N LEU A 333 8.24 -18.31 -27.26
CA LEU A 333 9.34 -18.08 -26.30
C LEU A 333 10.71 -18.39 -26.89
N SER A 334 10.85 -19.52 -27.57
CA SER A 334 12.14 -19.95 -28.13
C SER A 334 12.60 -19.08 -29.29
N LYS A 335 11.67 -18.42 -30.00
CA LYS A 335 11.99 -17.40 -31.00
C LYS A 335 12.45 -16.08 -30.35
N LYS A 336 11.75 -15.63 -29.29
CA LYS A 336 12.08 -14.39 -28.55
C LYS A 336 13.40 -14.46 -27.76
N LEU A 337 13.84 -15.66 -27.37
CA LEU A 337 15.12 -15.89 -26.69
C LEU A 337 16.36 -15.77 -27.60
N ARG A 338 16.20 -15.60 -28.93
CA ARG A 338 17.32 -15.34 -29.84
C ARG A 338 17.54 -13.83 -29.95
N GLY A 339 18.56 -13.30 -29.25
CA GLY A 339 19.14 -11.98 -29.55
C GLY A 339 18.83 -10.81 -28.61
N THR A 340 18.49 -11.02 -27.33
CA THR A 340 18.21 -9.93 -26.37
C THR A 340 19.09 -9.95 -25.12
N ASP A 341 19.05 -8.83 -24.38
CA ASP A 341 19.84 -8.48 -23.19
C ASP A 341 19.61 -9.44 -21.99
N ILE A 342 20.56 -9.49 -21.05
CA ILE A 342 20.69 -10.51 -19.98
C ILE A 342 19.50 -10.50 -19.01
N THR A 343 18.90 -9.34 -18.74
CA THR A 343 17.77 -9.17 -17.81
C THR A 343 16.43 -9.60 -18.40
N GLU A 344 16.14 -9.24 -19.66
CA GLU A 344 14.93 -9.68 -20.37
C GLU A 344 14.95 -11.21 -20.61
N ASN A 345 16.15 -11.77 -20.78
CA ASN A 345 16.38 -13.21 -20.86
C ASN A 345 15.96 -13.98 -19.60
N LEU A 346 16.09 -13.41 -18.39
CA LEU A 346 15.75 -14.13 -17.16
C LEU A 346 14.25 -14.42 -17.09
N SER A 347 13.42 -13.41 -17.33
CA SER A 347 11.95 -13.54 -17.34
C SER A 347 11.48 -14.57 -18.37
N LEU A 348 12.05 -14.52 -19.58
CA LEU A 348 11.74 -15.49 -20.65
C LEU A 348 12.18 -16.92 -20.30
N ARG A 349 13.35 -17.08 -19.67
CA ARG A 349 13.86 -18.40 -19.22
C ARG A 349 12.99 -18.99 -18.11
N VAL A 350 12.55 -18.15 -17.16
CA VAL A 350 11.60 -18.53 -16.11
C VAL A 350 10.29 -19.01 -16.74
N CYS A 351 9.69 -18.25 -17.66
CA CYS A 351 8.48 -18.66 -18.36
C CYS A 351 8.66 -19.98 -19.13
N LYS A 352 9.76 -20.13 -19.88
CA LYS A 352 10.06 -21.36 -20.63
C LYS A 352 10.20 -22.58 -19.71
N ALA A 353 10.88 -22.44 -18.57
CA ALA A 353 11.05 -23.52 -17.60
C ALA A 353 9.72 -23.94 -16.97
N VAL A 354 8.84 -22.98 -16.63
CA VAL A 354 7.48 -23.25 -16.15
C VAL A 354 6.69 -24.09 -17.16
N PHE A 355 6.71 -23.71 -18.44
CA PHE A 355 5.98 -24.46 -19.47
C PHE A 355 6.54 -25.86 -19.71
N LEU A 356 7.86 -26.05 -19.64
CA LEU A 356 8.49 -27.36 -19.73
C LEU A 356 8.06 -28.28 -18.58
N MET A 357 8.05 -27.77 -17.34
CA MET A 357 7.62 -28.54 -16.18
C MET A 357 6.13 -28.90 -16.25
N LEU A 358 5.28 -27.99 -16.72
CA LEU A 358 3.86 -28.26 -16.97
C LEU A 358 3.66 -29.32 -18.05
N GLU A 359 4.42 -29.26 -19.15
CA GLU A 359 4.36 -30.25 -20.22
C GLU A 359 4.71 -31.66 -19.72
N ASN A 360 5.80 -31.78 -18.95
CA ASN A 360 6.23 -33.05 -18.36
C ASN A 360 5.18 -33.61 -17.41
N TYR A 361 4.62 -32.77 -16.53
CA TYR A 361 3.54 -33.17 -15.62
C TYR A 361 2.31 -33.70 -16.38
N LEU A 362 1.90 -33.02 -17.46
CA LEU A 362 0.76 -33.46 -18.27
C LEU A 362 1.05 -34.78 -19.01
N LEU A 363 2.28 -34.97 -19.49
CA LEU A 363 2.72 -36.22 -20.12
C LEU A 363 2.69 -37.39 -19.13
N GLU A 364 3.24 -37.20 -17.92
CA GLU A 364 3.21 -38.20 -16.86
C GLU A 364 1.78 -38.52 -16.42
N LYS A 365 0.94 -37.49 -16.27
CA LYS A 365 -0.47 -37.67 -15.95
C LYS A 365 -1.19 -38.52 -17.00
N ARG A 366 -0.92 -38.33 -18.30
CA ARG A 366 -1.52 -39.12 -19.39
C ARG A 366 -1.00 -40.56 -19.44
N LYS A 367 0.30 -40.76 -19.21
CA LYS A 367 0.91 -42.11 -19.13
C LYS A 367 0.38 -42.90 -17.93
N ASN A 368 0.15 -42.23 -16.81
CA ASN A 368 -0.32 -42.88 -15.58
C ASN A 368 -1.85 -43.06 -15.54
N SER A 369 -2.63 -42.21 -16.22
CA SER A 369 -4.08 -42.39 -16.33
C SER A 369 -4.47 -43.62 -17.15
N THR A 370 -3.61 -44.04 -18.08
CA THR A 370 -3.85 -45.21 -18.95
C THR A 370 -3.41 -46.53 -18.33
N LYS A 371 -2.49 -46.51 -17.35
CA LYS A 371 -1.88 -47.74 -16.84
C LYS A 371 -2.34 -48.25 -15.49
N ASN A 372 -2.89 -47.46 -14.56
CA ASN A 372 -3.39 -48.01 -13.26
C ASN A 372 -4.15 -47.02 -12.34
N GLY A 373 -4.84 -46.00 -12.87
CA GLY A 373 -5.70 -45.12 -12.04
C GLY A 373 -4.98 -44.30 -10.93
N ARG A 374 -3.66 -44.42 -10.79
CA ARG A 374 -2.88 -43.70 -9.77
C ARG A 374 -2.92 -42.20 -10.05
N LYS A 375 -3.44 -41.43 -9.08
CA LYS A 375 -3.47 -39.97 -9.13
C LYS A 375 -2.05 -39.42 -9.03
N VAL A 376 -1.55 -38.82 -10.12
CA VAL A 376 -0.29 -38.06 -10.09
C VAL A 376 -0.50 -36.80 -9.25
N LYS A 377 0.31 -36.63 -8.19
CA LYS A 377 0.24 -35.44 -7.32
C LYS A 377 0.69 -34.20 -8.12
N PRO A 378 0.03 -33.04 -7.96
CA PRO A 378 0.43 -31.82 -8.64
C PRO A 378 1.83 -31.41 -8.19
N THR A 379 2.75 -31.25 -9.15
CA THR A 379 4.12 -30.81 -8.88
C THR A 379 4.10 -29.37 -8.36
N LYS A 380 4.89 -29.07 -7.31
CA LYS A 380 5.06 -27.70 -6.78
C LYS A 380 5.97 -26.88 -7.70
N ILE A 381 5.48 -26.59 -8.91
CA ILE A 381 6.26 -25.95 -9.99
C ILE A 381 6.81 -24.59 -9.56
N GLN A 382 6.01 -23.77 -8.86
CA GLN A 382 6.46 -22.47 -8.38
C GLN A 382 7.67 -22.57 -7.45
N ALA A 383 7.60 -23.40 -6.41
CA ALA A 383 8.69 -23.57 -5.45
C ALA A 383 9.98 -24.01 -6.15
N ARG A 384 9.88 -24.97 -7.08
CA ARG A 384 11.04 -25.48 -7.82
C ARG A 384 11.65 -24.45 -8.77
N ILE A 385 10.82 -23.61 -9.40
CA ILE A 385 11.30 -22.54 -10.28
C ILE A 385 11.93 -21.41 -9.48
N CYS A 386 11.34 -21.04 -8.34
CA CYS A 386 11.93 -20.07 -7.42
C CYS A 386 13.32 -20.52 -6.93
N GLU A 387 13.46 -21.80 -6.57
CA GLU A 387 14.73 -22.41 -6.17
C GLU A 387 15.75 -22.41 -7.34
N LEU A 388 15.36 -22.87 -8.54
CA LEU A 388 16.26 -23.00 -9.69
C LEU A 388 16.79 -21.67 -10.21
N PHE A 389 15.99 -20.61 -10.14
CA PHE A 389 16.37 -19.30 -10.65
C PHE A 389 16.76 -18.29 -9.56
N GLY A 390 16.73 -18.69 -8.28
CA GLY A 390 17.03 -17.80 -7.15
C GLY A 390 16.06 -16.61 -7.03
N ILE A 391 14.81 -16.77 -7.46
CA ILE A 391 13.82 -15.69 -7.47
C ILE A 391 12.79 -15.84 -6.35
N SER A 392 12.33 -14.70 -5.82
CA SER A 392 11.27 -14.69 -4.81
C SER A 392 9.91 -15.09 -5.41
N PRO A 393 8.99 -15.71 -4.63
CA PRO A 393 7.64 -16.03 -5.11
C PRO A 393 6.84 -14.84 -5.66
N PRO A 394 6.90 -13.63 -5.07
CA PRO A 394 6.28 -12.43 -5.68
C PRO A 394 6.85 -12.08 -7.05
N THR A 395 8.17 -12.14 -7.22
CA THR A 395 8.84 -11.86 -8.51
C THR A 395 8.42 -12.87 -9.57
N TYR A 396 8.32 -14.16 -9.21
CA TYR A 396 7.79 -15.20 -10.09
C TYR A 396 6.35 -14.89 -10.56
N CYS A 397 5.47 -14.48 -9.65
CA CYS A 397 4.09 -14.13 -9.98
C CYS A 397 4.03 -12.92 -10.93
N ALA A 398 4.85 -11.90 -10.69
CA ALA A 398 4.93 -10.72 -11.55
C ALA A 398 5.44 -11.04 -12.97
N ILE A 399 6.46 -11.91 -13.08
CA ILE A 399 7.00 -12.37 -14.37
C ILE A 399 5.91 -13.10 -15.17
N LEU A 400 5.19 -14.03 -14.54
CA LEU A 400 4.14 -14.80 -15.22
C LEU A 400 2.91 -13.98 -15.57
N SER A 401 2.51 -13.00 -14.73
CA SER A 401 1.37 -12.13 -15.05
C SER A 401 1.62 -11.24 -16.26
N ASN A 402 2.88 -10.96 -16.56
CA ASN A 402 3.30 -10.09 -17.65
C ASN A 402 3.52 -10.84 -18.98
N TYR A 403 3.55 -12.18 -18.99
CA TYR A 403 3.85 -12.99 -20.17
C TYR A 403 2.59 -13.69 -20.74
N PRO A 404 2.32 -13.55 -22.04
CA PRO A 404 1.26 -12.73 -22.61
C PRO A 404 -0.17 -13.29 -22.47
N LYS A 405 -1.12 -12.37 -22.25
CA LYS A 405 -2.53 -12.46 -22.63
C LYS A 405 -2.68 -12.22 -24.15
N ASP A 406 -1.91 -12.93 -24.98
CA ASP A 406 -2.09 -12.81 -26.43
C ASP A 406 -3.38 -13.54 -26.85
N ARG A 407 -4.29 -12.74 -27.40
CA ARG A 407 -5.57 -13.12 -28.02
C ARG A 407 -5.31 -14.23 -29.06
N THR A 408 -6.05 -15.33 -29.03
CA THR A 408 -6.59 -16.04 -30.22
C THR A 408 -7.25 -17.39 -29.88
N SER A 409 -8.42 -17.60 -30.51
CA SER A 409 -9.27 -18.80 -30.62
C SER A 409 -10.14 -19.21 -29.42
N TYR A 410 -11.45 -19.10 -29.61
CA TYR A 410 -12.49 -19.81 -28.88
C TYR A 410 -13.32 -20.59 -29.91
N ASP A 411 -13.29 -21.91 -29.85
CA ASP A 411 -14.16 -22.76 -30.68
C ASP A 411 -15.55 -22.81 -30.05
N SER A 412 -16.59 -22.49 -30.83
CA SER A 412 -17.98 -22.72 -30.43
C SER A 412 -18.38 -24.17 -30.73
N GLY A 413 -18.74 -24.93 -29.70
CA GLY A 413 -19.30 -26.28 -29.86
C GLY A 413 -20.82 -26.22 -29.93
N LYS A 414 -21.40 -26.43 -31.12
CA LYS A 414 -22.81 -26.84 -31.26
C LYS A 414 -22.94 -28.30 -30.79
N LEU A 415 -23.74 -28.54 -29.76
CA LEU A 415 -24.40 -29.84 -29.59
C LEU A 415 -25.87 -29.67 -29.99
N ARG A 416 -26.26 -30.53 -30.93
CA ARG A 416 -27.64 -30.80 -31.34
C ARG A 416 -28.43 -31.16 -30.08
N ASP A 417 -29.37 -30.31 -29.71
CA ASP A 417 -30.72 -30.69 -29.31
C ASP A 417 -31.37 -29.47 -28.66
N GLY A 418 -32.25 -28.83 -29.43
CA GLY A 418 -33.02 -27.69 -28.97
C GLY A 418 -34.00 -28.12 -27.89
N ARG A 419 -33.72 -27.75 -26.64
CA ARG A 419 -34.69 -27.26 -25.63
C ARG A 419 -34.02 -27.10 -24.27
N SER A 420 -34.57 -26.17 -23.51
CA SER A 420 -34.24 -25.77 -22.13
C SER A 420 -33.07 -24.78 -21.99
N GLY A 421 -33.42 -23.56 -21.58
CA GLY A 421 -32.46 -22.52 -21.21
C GLY A 421 -31.65 -22.98 -20.00
N ASN A 422 -30.36 -23.16 -20.19
CA ASN A 422 -29.46 -23.67 -19.17
C ASN A 422 -28.76 -22.50 -18.47
N LYS A 423 -29.19 -22.15 -17.24
CA LYS A 423 -28.59 -21.08 -16.41
C LYS A 423 -27.16 -21.38 -15.92
N SER A 424 -26.59 -22.54 -16.26
CA SER A 424 -25.35 -23.04 -15.67
C SER A 424 -24.16 -23.22 -16.64
N ALA A 425 -24.35 -23.11 -17.96
CA ALA A 425 -23.25 -23.21 -18.92
C ALA A 425 -22.46 -21.89 -18.98
N LYS A 426 -21.26 -21.86 -18.41
CA LYS A 426 -20.36 -20.69 -18.34
C LYS A 426 -19.73 -20.26 -19.68
N GLU A 427 -20.14 -20.86 -20.79
CA GLU A 427 -19.49 -20.72 -22.11
C GLU A 427 -20.13 -19.64 -23.00
N THR A 428 -21.21 -18.97 -22.55
CA THR A 428 -21.82 -17.80 -23.20
C THR A 428 -21.57 -16.48 -22.47
N ARG A 429 -20.63 -16.46 -21.50
CA ARG A 429 -20.39 -15.25 -20.69
C ARG A 429 -19.49 -14.25 -21.41
N ILE A 430 -19.99 -13.03 -21.55
CA ILE A 430 -19.22 -11.83 -21.93
C ILE A 430 -17.94 -11.80 -21.08
N PRO A 431 -16.76 -11.63 -21.68
CA PRO A 431 -15.49 -11.67 -20.95
C PRO A 431 -15.44 -10.54 -19.91
N ASP A 432 -15.29 -10.92 -18.64
CA ASP A 432 -15.23 -9.99 -17.51
C ASP A 432 -13.85 -9.33 -17.39
N THR A 433 -13.50 -8.56 -18.42
CA THR A 433 -12.23 -7.81 -18.48
C THR A 433 -12.51 -6.34 -18.19
N PHE A 434 -11.55 -5.67 -17.55
CA PHE A 434 -11.69 -4.27 -17.16
C PHE A 434 -12.03 -3.34 -18.34
N GLY A 435 -11.46 -3.61 -19.53
CA GLY A 435 -11.80 -2.85 -20.75
C GLY A 435 -13.24 -3.07 -21.23
N VAL A 436 -13.77 -4.29 -21.13
CA VAL A 436 -15.16 -4.59 -21.48
C VAL A 436 -16.12 -3.99 -20.46
N GLN A 437 -15.77 -4.02 -19.17
CA GLN A 437 -16.54 -3.37 -18.11
C GLN A 437 -16.61 -1.84 -18.29
N ILE A 438 -15.49 -1.19 -18.65
CA ILE A 438 -15.46 0.25 -18.92
C ILE A 438 -16.35 0.60 -20.10
N ARG A 439 -16.18 -0.06 -21.25
CA ARG A 439 -17.00 0.22 -22.44
C ARG A 439 -18.47 -0.08 -22.24
N PHE A 440 -18.80 -1.14 -21.50
CA PHE A 440 -20.17 -1.45 -21.09
C PHE A 440 -20.77 -0.34 -20.21
N ARG A 441 -20.01 0.17 -19.24
CA ARG A 441 -20.47 1.29 -18.38
C ARG A 441 -20.65 2.57 -19.18
N GLU A 442 -19.72 2.89 -20.07
CA GLU A 442 -19.80 4.08 -20.93
C GLU A 442 -21.02 4.05 -21.86
N PHE A 443 -21.27 2.90 -22.51
CA PHE A 443 -22.45 2.72 -23.35
C PHE A 443 -23.76 2.92 -22.57
N ILE A 444 -23.88 2.32 -21.38
CA ILE A 444 -25.07 2.47 -20.53
C ILE A 444 -25.21 3.92 -20.05
N ARG A 445 -24.12 4.58 -19.67
CA ARG A 445 -24.13 5.99 -19.25
C ARG A 445 -24.60 6.90 -20.38
N GLY A 446 -24.10 6.70 -21.60
CA GLY A 446 -24.52 7.49 -22.78
C GLY A 446 -26.00 7.31 -23.12
N LYS A 447 -26.53 6.09 -23.02
CA LYS A 447 -27.95 5.82 -23.24
C LYS A 447 -28.85 6.35 -22.13
N ARG A 448 -28.41 6.29 -20.86
CA ARG A 448 -29.14 6.86 -19.72
C ARG A 448 -29.14 8.40 -19.73
N ALA A 449 -28.06 9.03 -20.19
CA ALA A 449 -28.03 10.49 -20.38
C ALA A 449 -29.12 10.96 -21.34
N LYS A 450 -29.46 10.13 -22.35
CA LYS A 450 -30.58 10.34 -23.29
C LYS A 450 -31.93 9.87 -22.76
N ARG A 451 -32.01 9.46 -21.48
CA ARG A 451 -33.20 8.88 -20.83
C ARG A 451 -33.76 7.62 -21.52
N GLU A 452 -32.95 6.91 -22.30
CA GLU A 452 -33.35 5.67 -22.96
C GLU A 452 -33.15 4.44 -22.04
N ARG A 453 -34.11 3.49 -22.05
CA ARG A 453 -33.93 2.19 -21.38
C ARG A 453 -33.05 1.29 -22.24
N VAL A 454 -32.03 0.71 -21.62
CA VAL A 454 -31.11 -0.23 -22.30
C VAL A 454 -31.54 -1.66 -22.01
N THR A 455 -31.85 -2.42 -23.06
CA THR A 455 -32.15 -3.85 -22.98
C THR A 455 -30.90 -4.70 -23.13
N ALA A 456 -30.93 -5.93 -22.60
CA ALA A 456 -29.80 -6.86 -22.72
C ALA A 456 -29.42 -7.18 -24.18
N ARG A 457 -30.39 -7.09 -25.11
CA ARG A 457 -30.16 -7.29 -26.55
C ARG A 457 -29.35 -6.14 -27.16
N GLN A 458 -29.72 -4.89 -26.85
CA GLN A 458 -28.99 -3.70 -27.32
C GLN A 458 -27.53 -3.67 -26.82
N VAL A 459 -27.30 -4.18 -25.61
CA VAL A 459 -25.94 -4.38 -25.10
C VAL A 459 -25.17 -5.37 -25.97
N LEU A 460 -25.77 -6.52 -26.28
CA LEU A 460 -25.10 -7.53 -27.11
C LEU A 460 -24.81 -6.98 -28.51
N ASP A 461 -25.77 -6.30 -29.12
CA ASP A 461 -25.60 -5.66 -30.44
C ASP A 461 -24.48 -4.60 -30.41
N TYR A 462 -24.36 -3.85 -29.32
CA TYR A 462 -23.23 -2.93 -29.10
C TYR A 462 -21.89 -3.67 -28.98
N LEU A 463 -21.82 -4.76 -28.21
CA LEU A 463 -20.59 -5.52 -28.05
C LEU A 463 -20.14 -6.23 -29.33
N VAL A 464 -21.10 -6.64 -30.17
CA VAL A 464 -20.84 -7.20 -31.51
C VAL A 464 -20.38 -6.11 -32.48
N SER A 465 -21.09 -4.99 -32.55
CA SER A 465 -20.71 -3.87 -33.44
C SER A 465 -19.38 -3.22 -33.06
N ALA A 466 -19.03 -3.21 -31.77
CA ALA A 466 -17.72 -2.76 -31.28
C ALA A 466 -16.58 -3.77 -31.51
N ASN A 467 -16.84 -4.90 -32.19
CA ASN A 467 -15.89 -5.99 -32.43
C ASN A 467 -15.26 -6.55 -31.14
N ILE A 468 -15.97 -6.44 -30.01
CA ILE A 468 -15.53 -6.97 -28.71
C ILE A 468 -15.87 -8.46 -28.63
N ILE A 469 -16.98 -8.86 -29.25
CA ILE A 469 -17.45 -10.23 -29.35
C ILE A 469 -17.76 -10.51 -30.82
N SER A 470 -17.22 -11.59 -31.38
CA SER A 470 -17.61 -12.11 -32.69
C SER A 470 -18.65 -13.22 -32.51
N VAL A 471 -19.82 -13.08 -33.13
CA VAL A 471 -20.84 -14.13 -33.17
C VAL A 471 -20.76 -14.81 -34.53
N GLU A 472 -20.22 -16.03 -34.59
CA GLU A 472 -20.27 -16.83 -35.81
C GLU A 472 -21.70 -17.37 -35.98
N THR A 473 -22.45 -16.78 -36.91
CA THR A 473 -23.72 -17.35 -37.36
C THR A 473 -23.40 -18.58 -38.21
N GLY A 474 -23.35 -19.75 -37.58
CA GLY A 474 -23.16 -21.01 -38.31
C GLY A 474 -24.32 -21.21 -39.29
N GLY A 475 -24.04 -21.00 -40.58
CA GLY A 475 -24.96 -21.19 -41.69
C GLY A 475 -25.60 -22.58 -41.63
N MET A 476 -26.91 -22.62 -41.80
CA MET A 476 -27.62 -23.82 -42.23
C MET A 476 -27.73 -23.70 -43.75
N GLU A 477 -26.86 -24.39 -44.47
CA GLU A 477 -27.23 -25.02 -45.74
C GLU A 477 -27.52 -26.50 -45.46
#